data_AF-A0A8T6N5C9-F1
#
_entry.id   AF-A0A8T6N5C9-F1
#
_cell.length_a   1.000
_cell.length_b   1.000
_cell.length_c   1.000
_cell.angle_alpha   90.00
_cell.angle_beta   90.00
_cell.angle_gamma   90.00
#
_symmetry.space_group_name_H-M   'P 1'
#
loop_
_entity.id
_entity.type
_entity.pdbx_description
1 polymer ?
#
loop_
_entity_poly.entity_id
_entity_poly.type
_entity_poly.pdbx_seq_one_letter_code
_entity_poly.pdbx_strand_id
1 'polypeptide(L)'
;MNGHAPGNGWKTGIGQGSYPAGSGEYSGVIAAWEAFLFEWYEDSQVHCADIQTLSEPERVILTPLELYGGERKMIAIRTVDYKLLVVESRRPIGYSKWWFPENSGVLVYEVDADGIQTDHLPNDCGNDPAMPKWAYYLYPDGAGVTECVENDISGIILKEGMTLTHSGVKISLEFSDDELDYVLIEKVADE
;
A
#
# COMPACT_ATOMS: atom_id res chain seq x y z
N MET A 1 13.21 0.31 10.38
CA MET A 1 12.79 0.85 9.08
C MET A 1 13.66 0.18 8.06
N ASN A 2 13.04 -0.61 7.18
CA ASN A 2 13.76 -1.14 6.03
C ASN A 2 13.89 -0.04 4.97
N GLY A 3 12.88 0.84 4.84
CA GLY A 3 12.90 1.98 3.92
C GLY A 3 13.12 1.60 2.45
N HIS A 4 13.17 2.60 1.58
CA HIS A 4 13.50 2.53 0.14
C HIS A 4 12.64 1.54 -0.68
N ALA A 5 11.64 0.91 -0.08
CA ALA A 5 10.61 0.12 -0.73
C ALA A 5 9.32 0.17 0.12
N PRO A 6 8.15 -0.07 -0.46
CA PRO A 6 7.89 -0.03 -1.91
C PRO A 6 8.16 1.38 -2.47
N GLY A 7 8.63 1.50 -3.71
CA GLY A 7 8.85 2.80 -4.36
C GLY A 7 10.03 3.61 -3.80
N ASN A 8 11.28 3.18 -4.00
CA ASN A 8 12.46 4.00 -3.63
C ASN A 8 12.39 5.39 -4.28
N GLY A 9 12.52 6.45 -3.49
CA GLY A 9 12.44 7.84 -3.95
C GLY A 9 11.01 8.31 -4.24
N TRP A 10 10.00 7.49 -3.94
CA TRP A 10 8.59 7.88 -4.14
C TRP A 10 8.13 8.76 -2.99
N LYS A 11 7.20 9.68 -3.27
CA LYS A 11 6.70 10.65 -2.28
C LYS A 11 5.61 10.04 -1.39
N THR A 12 5.58 8.72 -1.25
CA THR A 12 4.52 7.99 -0.57
C THR A 12 4.72 7.87 0.94
N GLY A 13 5.92 8.16 1.44
CA GLY A 13 6.23 8.15 2.87
C GLY A 13 7.69 8.51 3.17
N ILE A 14 7.99 8.77 4.44
CA ILE A 14 9.35 9.14 4.90
C ILE A 14 10.37 8.03 4.65
N GLY A 15 9.93 6.77 4.67
CA GLY A 15 10.76 5.61 4.37
C GLY A 15 11.13 5.49 2.90
N GLN A 16 10.31 6.06 2.00
CA GLN A 16 10.48 6.00 0.55
C GLN A 16 11.26 7.20 0.02
N GLY A 17 10.99 8.40 0.53
CA GLY A 17 11.67 9.63 0.15
C GLY A 17 11.62 10.68 1.26
N SER A 18 12.78 11.25 1.60
CA SER A 18 12.93 12.15 2.77
C SER A 18 12.80 13.65 2.44
N TYR A 19 12.50 13.99 1.19
CA TYR A 19 12.37 15.37 0.74
C TYR A 19 11.33 15.50 -0.39
N PRO A 20 10.70 16.68 -0.57
CA PRO A 20 9.83 16.93 -1.70
C PRO A 20 10.61 16.78 -3.01
N ALA A 21 10.08 16.01 -3.97
CA ALA A 21 10.64 15.97 -5.32
C ALA A 21 10.13 17.18 -6.14
N GLY A 22 10.62 17.36 -7.37
CA GLY A 22 10.37 18.55 -8.20
C GLY A 22 8.90 18.98 -8.42
N SER A 23 7.90 18.14 -8.09
CA SER A 23 6.47 18.52 -8.10
C SER A 23 6.00 19.24 -6.84
N GLY A 24 6.79 19.26 -5.76
CA GLY A 24 6.42 19.79 -4.45
C GLY A 24 5.62 18.83 -3.57
N GLU A 25 5.19 17.67 -4.10
CA GLU A 25 4.50 16.65 -3.32
C GLU A 25 5.44 15.95 -2.34
N TYR A 26 4.90 15.60 -1.18
CA TYR A 26 5.61 14.91 -0.11
C TYR A 26 4.63 14.28 0.89
N SER A 27 4.97 13.08 1.36
CA SER A 27 4.35 12.49 2.54
C SER A 27 5.43 12.11 3.56
N GLY A 28 5.24 12.56 4.80
CA GLY A 28 6.04 12.15 5.95
C GLY A 28 5.45 10.99 6.73
N VAL A 29 4.42 10.31 6.20
CA VAL A 29 3.81 9.13 6.83
C VAL A 29 4.77 7.94 6.76
N ILE A 30 4.74 7.09 7.77
CA ILE A 30 5.42 5.78 7.75
C ILE A 30 4.42 4.75 7.23
N ALA A 31 4.84 3.95 6.25
CA ALA A 31 4.00 2.90 5.65
C ALA A 31 3.48 1.93 6.74
N ALA A 32 2.25 1.44 6.56
CA ALA A 32 1.54 0.66 7.57
C ALA A 32 2.33 -0.57 8.02
N TRP A 33 2.96 -1.29 7.09
CA TRP A 33 3.81 -2.43 7.40
C TRP A 33 5.00 -2.06 8.29
N GLU A 34 5.69 -0.96 8.00
CA GLU A 34 6.82 -0.53 8.82
C GLU A 34 6.36 -0.06 10.22
N ALA A 35 5.24 0.65 10.30
CA ALA A 35 4.64 1.05 11.57
C ALA A 35 4.24 -0.17 12.42
N PHE A 36 3.69 -1.22 11.79
CA PHE A 36 3.41 -2.50 12.45
C PHE A 36 4.69 -3.17 12.99
N LEU A 37 5.75 -3.26 12.18
CA LEU A 37 7.05 -3.82 12.61
C LEU A 37 7.69 -3.05 13.77
N PHE A 38 7.35 -1.77 13.94
CA PHE A 38 7.80 -0.97 15.07
C PHE A 38 6.94 -1.11 16.32
N GLU A 39 5.90 -1.96 16.29
CA GLU A 39 4.91 -2.11 17.36
C GLU A 39 4.17 -0.79 17.64
N TRP A 40 3.99 0.05 16.62
CA TRP A 40 3.23 1.30 16.74
C TRP A 40 1.73 1.12 16.52
N TYR A 41 1.34 -0.04 16.01
CA TYR A 41 -0.05 -0.50 15.97
C TYR A 41 -0.23 -1.61 16.98
N GLU A 42 -1.37 -1.58 17.67
CA GLU A 42 -1.83 -2.75 18.41
C GLU A 42 -2.25 -3.84 17.42
N ASP A 43 -2.14 -5.12 17.80
CA ASP A 43 -2.62 -6.24 17.00
C ASP A 43 -4.09 -6.08 16.58
N SER A 44 -4.90 -5.43 17.43
CA SER A 44 -6.31 -5.12 17.17
C SER A 44 -6.52 -4.16 15.99
N GLN A 45 -5.51 -3.35 15.67
CA GLN A 45 -5.53 -2.38 14.58
C GLN A 45 -5.07 -2.97 13.24
N VAL A 46 -4.67 -4.25 13.22
CA VAL A 46 -4.28 -4.97 12.01
C VAL A 46 -5.31 -6.04 11.71
N HIS A 47 -5.98 -5.94 10.56
CA HIS A 47 -6.84 -7.00 10.07
C HIS A 47 -6.01 -8.05 9.34
N CYS A 48 -5.80 -9.20 9.98
CA CYS A 48 -5.08 -10.32 9.40
C CYS A 48 -6.02 -11.26 8.65
N ALA A 49 -5.69 -11.59 7.41
CA ALA A 49 -6.36 -12.61 6.60
C ALA A 49 -5.34 -13.57 5.99
N ASP A 50 -5.81 -14.74 5.56
CA ASP A 50 -4.99 -15.76 4.90
C ASP A 50 -5.78 -16.34 3.72
N ILE A 51 -5.17 -16.33 2.53
CA ILE A 51 -5.82 -16.83 1.31
C ILE A 51 -6.27 -18.30 1.40
N GLN A 52 -5.61 -19.11 2.21
CA GLN A 52 -5.95 -20.52 2.40
C GLN A 52 -7.25 -20.67 3.21
N THR A 53 -7.55 -19.72 4.10
CA THR A 53 -8.73 -19.76 4.97
C THR A 53 -9.81 -18.74 4.59
N LEU A 54 -9.53 -17.81 3.69
CA LEU A 54 -10.49 -16.81 3.18
C LEU A 54 -11.52 -17.52 2.29
N SER A 55 -12.62 -17.97 2.89
CA SER A 55 -13.69 -18.69 2.20
C SER A 55 -14.85 -17.81 1.73
N GLU A 56 -15.05 -16.66 2.38
CA GLU A 56 -16.10 -15.70 2.06
C GLU A 56 -15.49 -14.29 1.96
N PRO A 57 -16.09 -13.36 1.19
CA PRO A 57 -15.63 -11.99 1.14
C PRO A 57 -15.68 -11.32 2.52
N GLU A 58 -14.61 -10.62 2.90
CA GLU A 58 -14.54 -9.87 4.15
C GLU A 58 -14.57 -8.37 3.86
N ARG A 59 -15.44 -7.65 4.56
CA ARG A 59 -15.49 -6.18 4.53
C ARG A 59 -14.74 -5.62 5.72
N VAL A 60 -13.74 -4.79 5.45
CA VAL A 60 -12.89 -4.17 6.44
C VAL A 60 -12.93 -2.66 6.29
N ILE A 61 -13.11 -1.96 7.39
CA ILE A 61 -13.09 -0.49 7.42
C ILE A 61 -11.69 -0.06 7.87
N LEU A 62 -11.00 0.72 7.05
CA LEU A 62 -9.68 1.27 7.34
C LEU A 62 -9.78 2.75 7.72
N THR A 63 -9.03 3.15 8.74
CA THR A 63 -8.80 4.55 9.07
C THR A 63 -7.50 5.01 8.39
N PRO A 64 -7.49 6.14 7.65
CA PRO A 64 -6.29 6.70 7.04
C PRO A 64 -5.11 6.80 7.99
N LEU A 65 -3.90 6.55 7.48
CA LEU A 65 -2.68 6.61 8.27
C LEU A 65 -2.40 8.02 8.81
N GLU A 66 -2.88 9.05 8.12
CA GLU A 66 -2.72 10.44 8.50
C GLU A 66 -3.57 10.85 9.72
N LEU A 67 -4.61 10.08 10.05
CA LEU A 67 -5.46 10.33 11.22
C LEU A 67 -4.90 9.61 12.45
N TYR A 68 -4.92 10.28 13.61
CA TYR A 68 -4.49 9.67 14.86
C TYR A 68 -5.52 8.66 15.38
N GLY A 69 -5.07 7.50 15.88
CA GLY A 69 -5.97 6.45 16.40
C GLY A 69 -6.74 5.72 15.30
N GLY A 70 -7.99 5.33 15.57
CA GLY A 70 -8.83 4.55 14.65
C GLY A 70 -8.77 3.05 14.92
N GLU A 71 -9.82 2.34 14.49
CA GLU A 71 -10.01 0.93 14.83
C GLU A 71 -9.09 0.00 14.05
N ARG A 72 -8.86 0.26 12.75
CA ARG A 72 -7.97 -0.53 11.90
C ARG A 72 -7.13 0.38 11.02
N LYS A 73 -5.82 0.15 10.99
CA LYS A 73 -4.84 0.90 10.18
C LYS A 73 -4.36 0.14 8.94
N MET A 74 -4.50 -1.18 8.97
CA MET A 74 -3.87 -2.05 7.99
C MET A 74 -4.72 -3.31 7.77
N ILE A 75 -4.75 -3.79 6.52
CA ILE A 75 -5.08 -5.18 6.22
C ILE A 75 -3.77 -5.88 5.83
N ALA A 76 -3.52 -7.05 6.40
CA ALA A 76 -2.39 -7.92 6.08
C ALA A 76 -2.94 -9.28 5.61
N ILE A 77 -2.80 -9.59 4.32
CA ILE A 77 -3.34 -10.81 3.72
C ILE A 77 -2.19 -11.73 3.35
N ARG A 78 -1.98 -12.80 4.11
CA ARG A 78 -0.97 -13.80 3.77
C ARG A 78 -1.37 -14.53 2.48
N THR A 79 -0.49 -14.49 1.48
CA THR A 79 -0.70 -15.14 0.18
C THR A 79 0.10 -16.43 0.07
N VAL A 80 1.33 -16.43 0.60
CA VAL A 80 2.17 -17.62 0.84
C VAL A 80 2.98 -17.41 2.14
N ASP A 81 3.76 -18.40 2.57
CA ASP A 81 4.46 -18.39 3.87
C ASP A 81 5.26 -17.11 4.16
N TYR A 82 5.89 -16.54 3.14
CA TYR A 82 6.80 -15.39 3.25
C TYR A 82 6.29 -14.13 2.55
N LYS A 83 5.10 -14.18 1.92
CA LYS A 83 4.51 -13.02 1.24
C LYS A 83 3.13 -12.67 1.73
N LEU A 84 2.85 -11.38 1.73
CA LEU A 84 1.55 -10.84 2.05
C LEU A 84 1.22 -9.62 1.20
N LEU A 85 -0.08 -9.38 1.01
CA LEU A 85 -0.59 -8.09 0.56
C LEU A 85 -0.84 -7.20 1.77
N VAL A 86 -0.40 -5.96 1.66
CA VAL A 86 -0.69 -4.91 2.64
C VAL A 86 -1.58 -3.87 2.00
N VAL A 87 -2.65 -3.52 2.70
CA VAL A 87 -3.61 -2.49 2.29
C VAL A 87 -3.61 -1.39 3.34
N GLU A 88 -3.41 -0.14 2.90
CA GLU A 88 -3.42 1.03 3.77
C GLU A 88 -4.27 2.15 3.17
N SER A 89 -5.04 2.81 4.02
CA SER A 89 -5.85 3.99 3.65
C SER A 89 -5.01 5.26 3.77
N ARG A 90 -5.10 6.16 2.78
CA ARG A 90 -4.27 7.36 2.66
C ARG A 90 -5.11 8.59 2.31
N ARG A 91 -4.76 9.73 2.88
CA ARG A 91 -5.39 11.04 2.63
C ARG A 91 -4.36 12.14 2.46
N PRO A 92 -4.59 13.15 1.60
CA PRO A 92 -3.71 14.32 1.45
C PRO A 92 -3.90 15.33 2.59
N ILE A 93 -3.76 14.88 3.84
CA ILE A 93 -3.90 15.68 5.08
C ILE A 93 -2.73 15.39 6.02
N GLY A 94 -2.62 16.11 7.14
CA GLY A 94 -1.59 15.83 8.15
C GLY A 94 -0.18 15.79 7.57
N TYR A 95 0.51 14.66 7.72
CA TYR A 95 1.86 14.45 7.18
C TYR A 95 1.92 14.25 5.65
N SER A 96 0.78 14.03 4.99
CA SER A 96 0.65 13.91 3.53
C SER A 96 -0.01 15.15 2.89
N LYS A 97 -0.15 16.28 3.62
CA LYS A 97 -0.87 17.49 3.16
C LYS A 97 -0.33 18.16 1.89
N TRP A 98 0.83 17.72 1.41
CA TRP A 98 1.46 18.24 0.19
C TRP A 98 1.18 17.38 -1.03
N TRP A 99 0.57 16.20 -0.87
CA TRP A 99 0.02 15.46 -2.00
C TRP A 99 -1.07 16.26 -2.69
N PHE A 100 -1.23 16.01 -3.99
CA PHE A 100 -2.39 16.54 -4.70
C PHE A 100 -3.70 16.00 -4.09
N PRO A 101 -4.78 16.80 -4.07
CA PRO A 101 -6.06 16.38 -3.46
C PRO A 101 -6.64 15.09 -4.03
N GLU A 102 -6.38 14.81 -5.30
CA GLU A 102 -6.78 13.57 -5.97
C GLU A 102 -6.07 12.34 -5.42
N ASN A 103 -4.93 12.47 -4.73
CA ASN A 103 -4.17 11.36 -4.14
C ASN A 103 -4.77 10.92 -2.79
N SER A 104 -6.07 10.63 -2.81
CA SER A 104 -6.85 10.06 -1.71
C SER A 104 -7.37 8.68 -2.08
N GLY A 105 -7.33 7.72 -1.16
CA GLY A 105 -7.85 6.36 -1.37
C GLY A 105 -6.98 5.31 -0.69
N VAL A 106 -6.88 4.14 -1.31
CA VAL A 106 -6.16 2.99 -0.75
C VAL A 106 -4.90 2.70 -1.55
N LEU A 107 -3.78 2.46 -0.86
CA LEU A 107 -2.58 1.88 -1.43
C LEU A 107 -2.54 0.39 -1.12
N VAL A 108 -2.11 -0.40 -2.10
CA VAL A 108 -1.86 -1.83 -1.95
C VAL A 108 -0.42 -2.12 -2.38
N TYR A 109 0.29 -2.92 -1.60
CA TYR A 109 1.63 -3.38 -1.94
C TYR A 109 1.83 -4.82 -1.51
N GLU A 110 2.63 -5.56 -2.29
CA GLU A 110 3.13 -6.87 -1.87
C GLU A 110 4.36 -6.65 -0.99
N VAL A 111 4.42 -7.40 0.12
CA VAL A 111 5.58 -7.51 0.99
C VAL A 111 6.12 -8.94 0.88
N ASP A 112 7.44 -9.03 0.75
CA ASP A 112 8.24 -10.24 0.88
C ASP A 112 9.05 -10.17 2.18
N ALA A 113 8.65 -10.97 3.18
CA ALA A 113 9.27 -11.00 4.49
C ALA A 113 10.68 -11.63 4.48
N ASP A 114 11.00 -12.41 3.44
CA ASP A 114 12.33 -12.95 3.17
C ASP A 114 13.09 -12.09 2.13
N GLY A 115 12.49 -10.99 1.71
CA GLY A 115 12.96 -10.12 0.65
C GLY A 115 14.23 -9.34 1.00
N ILE A 116 14.97 -8.96 -0.03
CA ILE A 116 16.24 -8.23 0.12
C ILE A 116 15.95 -6.75 0.37
N GLN A 117 16.60 -6.18 1.39
CA GLN A 117 16.65 -4.75 1.58
C GLN A 117 17.67 -4.13 0.60
N THR A 118 17.21 -3.80 -0.60
CA THR A 118 18.04 -3.13 -1.60
C THR A 118 17.69 -1.65 -1.67
N ASP A 119 18.70 -0.83 -1.40
CA ASP A 119 18.61 0.63 -1.39
C ASP A 119 18.52 1.21 -2.82
N HIS A 120 19.57 1.88 -3.30
CA HIS A 120 19.63 2.51 -4.61
C HIS A 120 20.25 1.57 -5.66
N LEU A 121 19.51 1.33 -6.74
CA LEU A 121 20.01 0.64 -7.92
C LEU A 121 20.08 1.62 -9.11
N PRO A 122 21.13 1.55 -9.96
CA PRO A 122 21.17 2.37 -11.18
C PRO A 122 20.00 2.04 -12.11
N ASN A 123 19.34 3.08 -12.63
CA ASN A 123 18.18 2.96 -13.54
C ASN A 123 16.95 2.27 -12.92
N ASP A 124 16.79 2.33 -11.60
CA ASP A 124 15.60 1.87 -10.89
C ASP A 124 14.60 3.02 -10.76
N CYS A 125 13.37 2.80 -11.21
CA CYS A 125 12.25 3.73 -11.00
C CYS A 125 11.78 3.75 -9.54
N GLY A 126 12.27 2.82 -8.69
CA GLY A 126 11.95 2.64 -7.28
C GLY A 126 10.96 1.50 -7.00
N ASN A 127 10.15 1.11 -7.98
CA ASN A 127 9.06 0.14 -7.83
C ASN A 127 9.06 -0.97 -8.91
N ASP A 128 10.20 -1.23 -9.55
CA ASP A 128 10.32 -2.27 -10.59
C ASP A 128 10.60 -3.65 -9.95
N PRO A 129 9.71 -4.65 -10.09
CA PRO A 129 9.95 -6.00 -9.58
C PRO A 129 11.16 -6.71 -10.18
N ALA A 130 11.66 -6.27 -11.35
CA ALA A 130 12.91 -6.77 -11.92
C ALA A 130 14.16 -6.32 -11.11
N MET A 131 14.00 -5.36 -10.21
CA MET A 131 15.01 -4.86 -9.28
C MET A 131 14.67 -5.32 -7.84
N PRO A 132 15.20 -6.46 -7.35
CA PRO A 132 14.74 -7.11 -6.12
C PRO A 132 14.79 -6.23 -4.86
N LYS A 133 13.63 -6.09 -4.21
CA LYS A 133 13.36 -5.36 -2.98
C LYS A 133 12.36 -6.15 -2.13
N TRP A 134 12.19 -5.73 -0.87
CA TRP A 134 11.28 -6.38 0.07
C TRP A 134 9.79 -6.02 -0.14
N ALA A 135 9.47 -5.00 -0.94
CA ALA A 135 8.09 -4.65 -1.25
C ALA A 135 7.92 -3.88 -2.55
N TYR A 136 6.73 -3.96 -3.15
CA TYR A 136 6.34 -3.24 -4.36
C TYR A 136 4.88 -2.79 -4.32
N TYR A 137 4.61 -1.53 -4.68
CA TYR A 137 3.26 -1.05 -4.95
C TYR A 137 2.66 -1.81 -6.12
N LEU A 138 1.37 -2.11 -6.00
CA LEU A 138 0.59 -2.77 -7.02
C LEU A 138 -0.36 -1.76 -7.68
N TYR A 139 -0.55 -1.92 -8.99
CA TYR A 139 -1.45 -1.07 -9.76
C TYR A 139 -2.87 -1.65 -9.76
N PRO A 140 -3.92 -0.80 -9.76
CA PRO A 140 -5.30 -1.25 -9.95
C PRO A 140 -5.51 -2.04 -11.25
N ASP A 141 -6.54 -2.89 -11.25
CA ASP A 141 -6.96 -3.65 -12.41
C ASP A 141 -7.27 -2.71 -13.58
N GLY A 142 -6.74 -3.03 -14.76
CA GLY A 142 -6.94 -2.21 -15.97
C GLY A 142 -6.08 -0.95 -16.09
N ALA A 143 -5.11 -0.72 -15.18
CA ALA A 143 -4.19 0.42 -15.25
C ALA A 143 -3.33 0.46 -16.54
N GLY A 144 -3.11 -0.70 -17.19
CA GLY A 144 -2.40 -0.79 -18.47
C GLY A 144 -0.90 -0.45 -18.38
N VAL A 145 -0.33 -0.46 -17.17
CA VAL A 145 1.08 -0.18 -16.92
C VAL A 145 1.90 -1.43 -17.23
N THR A 146 2.81 -1.31 -18.20
CA THR A 146 3.66 -2.41 -18.68
C THR A 146 5.14 -2.25 -18.31
N GLU A 147 5.52 -1.03 -17.93
CA GLU A 147 6.85 -0.66 -17.45
C GLU A 147 6.68 0.24 -16.24
N CYS A 148 7.67 0.22 -15.34
CA CYS A 148 7.60 1.02 -14.14
C CYS A 148 7.64 2.54 -14.45
N VAL A 149 6.70 3.29 -13.88
CA VAL A 149 6.63 4.74 -14.01
C VAL A 149 7.13 5.38 -12.73
N GLU A 150 8.20 6.17 -12.83
CA GLU A 150 8.81 6.83 -11.67
C GLU A 150 7.79 7.74 -10.97
N ASN A 151 7.65 7.59 -9.64
CA ASN A 151 6.82 8.47 -8.81
C ASN A 151 5.33 8.55 -9.21
N ASP A 152 4.77 7.49 -9.81
CA ASP A 152 3.38 7.44 -10.25
C ASP A 152 2.39 7.12 -9.12
N ILE A 153 2.28 8.06 -8.18
CA ILE A 153 1.41 7.95 -7.00
C ILE A 153 -0.06 7.85 -7.43
N SER A 154 -0.47 8.65 -8.41
CA SER A 154 -1.85 8.65 -8.91
C SER A 154 -2.24 7.31 -9.53
N GLY A 155 -1.31 6.63 -10.20
CA GLY A 155 -1.56 5.36 -10.87
C GLY A 155 -1.72 4.17 -9.92
N ILE A 156 -1.10 4.20 -8.73
CA ILE A 156 -1.16 3.11 -7.75
C ILE A 156 -2.24 3.25 -6.69
N ILE A 157 -2.88 4.43 -6.57
CA ILE A 157 -3.95 4.61 -5.59
C ILE A 157 -5.27 4.03 -6.12
N LEU A 158 -5.77 3.02 -5.41
CA LEU A 158 -7.09 2.46 -5.59
C LEU A 158 -8.16 3.48 -5.16
N LYS A 159 -9.05 3.85 -6.08
CA LYS A 159 -10.18 4.77 -5.85
C LYS A 159 -11.48 4.00 -5.63
N GLU A 160 -12.49 4.70 -5.13
CA GLU A 160 -13.84 4.13 -4.99
C GLU A 160 -14.32 3.51 -6.31
N GLY A 161 -14.81 2.28 -6.22
CA GLY A 161 -15.26 1.46 -7.36
C GLY A 161 -14.14 0.76 -8.13
N MET A 162 -12.86 1.03 -7.83
CA MET A 162 -11.74 0.30 -8.43
C MET A 162 -11.44 -0.99 -7.68
N THR A 163 -10.81 -1.92 -8.40
CA THR A 163 -10.35 -3.21 -7.88
C THR A 163 -8.86 -3.41 -8.18
N LEU A 164 -8.23 -4.29 -7.41
CA LEU A 164 -6.89 -4.78 -7.64
C LEU A 164 -6.86 -6.28 -7.35
N THR A 165 -6.40 -7.05 -8.32
CA THR A 165 -6.30 -8.51 -8.22
C THR A 165 -4.84 -8.94 -8.28
N HIS A 166 -4.36 -9.61 -7.23
CA HIS A 166 -2.99 -10.11 -7.15
C HIS A 166 -2.90 -11.34 -6.25
N SER A 167 -2.09 -12.34 -6.66
CA SER A 167 -1.83 -13.56 -5.87
C SER A 167 -3.11 -14.25 -5.35
N GLY A 168 -4.13 -14.38 -6.20
CA GLY A 168 -5.41 -15.04 -5.88
C GLY A 168 -6.34 -14.25 -4.96
N VAL A 169 -6.04 -12.98 -4.67
CA VAL A 169 -6.87 -12.08 -3.87
C VAL A 169 -7.31 -10.89 -4.73
N LYS A 170 -8.60 -10.57 -4.66
CA LYS A 170 -9.14 -9.32 -5.19
C LYS A 170 -9.46 -8.38 -4.03
N ILE A 171 -9.04 -7.13 -4.17
CA ILE A 171 -9.22 -6.04 -3.22
C ILE A 171 -10.02 -4.95 -3.92
N SER A 172 -11.16 -4.56 -3.35
CA SER A 172 -12.02 -3.49 -3.89
C SER A 172 -12.14 -2.37 -2.88
N LEU A 173 -12.03 -1.11 -3.33
CA LEU A 173 -12.45 0.03 -2.51
C LEU A 173 -13.92 0.32 -2.81
N GLU A 174 -14.81 -0.15 -1.95
CA GLU A 174 -16.27 -0.09 -2.17
C GLU A 174 -16.86 1.29 -1.88
N PHE A 175 -16.30 1.99 -0.89
CA PHE A 175 -16.71 3.34 -0.50
C PHE A 175 -15.57 4.07 0.21
N SER A 176 -15.40 5.37 -0.07
CA SER A 176 -14.40 6.23 0.54
C SER A 176 -15.06 7.46 1.16
N ASP A 177 -14.91 7.63 2.47
CA ASP A 177 -15.30 8.82 3.23
C ASP A 177 -14.06 9.67 3.58
N ASP A 178 -14.24 10.82 4.23
CA ASP A 178 -13.14 11.68 4.68
C ASP A 178 -12.24 10.96 5.72
N GLU A 179 -12.85 10.14 6.59
CA GLU A 179 -12.16 9.49 7.71
C GLU A 179 -12.06 7.97 7.62
N LEU A 180 -12.70 7.34 6.64
CA LEU A 180 -12.81 5.87 6.54
C LEU A 180 -12.81 5.39 5.09
N ASP A 181 -12.18 4.24 4.84
CA ASP A 181 -12.27 3.48 3.59
C ASP A 181 -12.88 2.10 3.84
N TYR A 182 -13.86 1.72 3.03
CA TYR A 182 -14.53 0.42 3.11
C TYR A 182 -13.94 -0.48 2.04
N VAL A 183 -13.08 -1.40 2.46
CA VAL A 183 -12.36 -2.32 1.59
C VAL A 183 -13.03 -3.69 1.63
N LEU A 184 -13.30 -4.27 0.47
CA LEU A 184 -13.71 -5.66 0.33
C LEU A 184 -12.47 -6.48 -0.08
N ILE A 185 -12.22 -7.58 0.62
CA ILE A 185 -11.21 -8.57 0.22
C ILE A 185 -11.91 -9.89 -0.09
N GLU A 186 -11.56 -10.48 -1.21
CA GLU A 186 -12.20 -11.70 -1.71
C GLU A 186 -11.15 -12.61 -2.35
N LYS A 187 -11.27 -13.91 -2.08
CA LYS A 187 -10.49 -14.92 -2.78
C LYS A 187 -11.04 -15.09 -4.19
N VAL A 188 -10.17 -15.07 -5.19
CA VAL A 188 -10.50 -15.34 -6.59
C VAL A 188 -9.69 -16.52 -7.10
N ALA A 189 -10.16 -17.17 -8.17
CA ALA A 189 -9.36 -18.20 -8.83
C ALA A 189 -8.17 -17.53 -9.54
N ASP A 190 -7.00 -18.15 -9.49
CA ASP A 190 -5.84 -17.71 -10.28
C ASP A 190 -6.18 -17.80 -11.79
N GLU A 191 -5.93 -16.73 -12.55
CA GLU A 191 -6.02 -16.73 -14.02
C GLU A 191 -4.84 -17.46 -14.69
#